data_AF-A0A0A2VC80-F1
#
_entry.id   AF-A0A0A2VC80-F1
#
_cell.length_a   1.000
_cell.length_b   1.000
_cell.length_c   1.000
_cell.angle_alpha   90.00
_cell.angle_beta   90.00
_cell.angle_gamma   90.00
#
_symmetry.space_group_name_H-M   'P 1'
#
loop_
_entity.id
_entity.type
_entity.pdbx_description
1 polymer ?
#
loop_
_entity_poly.entity_id
_entity_poly.type
_entity_poly.pdbx_seq_one_letter_code
_entity_poly.pdbx_strand_id
1 'polypeptide(L)'
;MWSWFGGGSSAQNRKDSPKNAILGLRSQLDMLQKRQTHLENQIADQDATARKHVAANNTSAAKAALRRKKAHERSLEQTEAQVGTLEQQINAIESANINRSTLQAMENASAAMKNIHGKLTPEKVDETMDKIREQNELSDEIVNALTASSLSNAVDEQDLEDELDQLQQEQLDEAMLKTGTVPVLASPPSQDPVSNKQHAVARKEDDEEEELRKLQAEMAM
;
A
#
# COMPACT_ATOMS: atom_id res chain seq x y z
N MET A 1 -19.82 46.54 32.25
CA MET A 1 -18.43 46.29 32.68
C MET A 1 -18.52 45.49 33.98
N TRP A 2 -17.75 44.44 34.23
CA TRP A 2 -16.49 44.03 33.58
C TRP A 2 -16.59 42.69 32.84
N SER A 3 -15.50 42.29 32.19
CA SER A 3 -15.35 41.03 31.44
C SER A 3 -14.14 40.25 31.96
N TRP A 4 -14.01 39.01 31.50
CA TRP A 4 -12.74 38.30 31.29
C TRP A 4 -12.00 37.75 32.53
N PHE A 5 -12.21 36.46 32.83
CA PHE A 5 -11.07 35.53 32.96
C PHE A 5 -11.41 34.08 32.61
N GLY A 6 -11.66 33.81 31.32
CA GLY A 6 -11.66 32.46 30.78
C GLY A 6 -10.32 32.15 30.10
N GLY A 7 -9.53 31.24 30.67
CA GLY A 7 -8.21 30.89 30.09
C GLY A 7 -7.30 30.12 31.06
N GLY A 8 -7.48 28.80 31.19
CA GLY A 8 -6.59 27.95 31.99
C GLY A 8 -6.62 26.47 31.62
N SER A 9 -7.81 25.85 31.60
CA SER A 9 -7.95 24.39 31.47
C SER A 9 -7.48 23.80 30.13
N SER A 10 -7.40 24.61 29.07
CA SER A 10 -6.99 24.18 27.71
C SER A 10 -5.49 23.93 27.54
N ALA A 11 -4.65 24.39 28.48
CA ALA A 11 -3.21 24.08 28.50
C ALA A 11 -2.94 22.78 29.25
N GLN A 12 -3.62 22.56 30.38
CA GLN A 12 -3.46 21.35 31.21
C GLN A 12 -3.81 20.08 30.40
N ASN A 13 -4.89 20.14 29.62
CA ASN A 13 -5.40 19.04 28.78
C ASN A 13 -4.51 18.68 27.57
N ARG A 14 -3.32 19.30 27.42
CA ARG A 14 -2.30 18.91 26.43
C ARG A 14 -1.18 18.02 27.01
N LYS A 15 -1.17 17.79 28.32
CA LYS A 15 -0.18 16.89 28.96
C LYS A 15 -0.43 15.42 28.59
N ASP A 16 -1.68 15.03 28.39
CA ASP A 16 -2.06 13.66 28.03
C ASP A 16 -2.02 13.44 26.51
N SER A 17 -0.84 13.63 25.92
CA SER A 17 -0.60 13.17 24.55
C SER A 17 -0.62 11.63 24.51
N PRO A 18 -1.08 11.00 23.41
CA PRO A 18 -1.07 9.53 23.29
C PRO A 18 0.30 8.91 23.57
N LYS A 19 1.38 9.60 23.19
CA LYS A 19 2.76 9.20 23.49
C LYS A 19 3.05 9.13 25.00
N ASN A 20 2.55 10.08 25.78
CA ASN A 20 2.74 10.11 27.23
C ASN A 20 1.94 9.00 27.93
N ALA A 21 0.71 8.73 27.46
CA ALA A 21 -0.07 7.59 27.92
C ALA A 21 0.63 6.25 27.64
N ILE A 22 1.11 6.05 26.39
CA ILE A 22 1.87 4.86 25.99
C ILE A 22 3.16 4.70 26.82
N LEU A 23 3.90 5.78 27.07
CA LEU A 23 5.10 5.75 27.93
C LEU A 23 4.76 5.37 29.39
N GLY A 24 3.64 5.86 29.94
CA GLY A 24 3.16 5.47 31.26
C GLY A 24 2.80 3.98 31.33
N LEU A 25 2.05 3.48 30.34
CA LEU A 25 1.66 2.06 30.26
C LEU A 25 2.89 1.15 30.09
N ARG A 26 3.87 1.53 29.25
CA ARG A 26 5.13 0.78 29.06
C ARG A 26 6.00 0.78 30.33
N SER A 27 6.03 1.88 31.09
CA SER A 27 6.69 1.95 32.41
C SER A 27 6.01 1.02 33.44
N GLN A 28 4.67 0.99 33.46
CA GLN A 28 3.93 0.06 34.30
C GLN A 28 4.16 -1.41 33.89
N LEU A 29 4.30 -1.69 32.60
CA LEU A 29 4.58 -3.03 32.07
C LEU A 29 5.97 -3.55 32.50
N ASP A 30 7.01 -2.72 32.43
CA ASP A 30 8.35 -3.02 32.97
C ASP A 30 8.30 -3.33 34.48
N MET A 31 7.49 -2.59 35.26
CA MET A 31 7.27 -2.87 36.68
C MET A 31 6.51 -4.19 36.93
N LEU A 32 5.58 -4.57 36.05
CA LEU A 32 4.91 -5.88 36.13
C LEU A 32 5.84 -7.03 35.72
N GLN A 33 6.70 -6.86 34.72
CA GLN A 33 7.72 -7.87 34.34
C GLN A 33 8.72 -8.10 35.48
N LYS A 34 9.20 -7.04 36.14
CA LYS A 34 10.03 -7.16 37.36
C LYS A 34 9.32 -7.88 38.50
N ARG A 35 8.01 -7.66 38.65
CA ARG A 35 7.16 -8.38 39.62
C ARG A 35 6.99 -9.86 39.24
N GLN A 36 6.83 -10.17 37.95
CA GLN A 36 6.75 -11.53 37.43
C GLN A 36 8.01 -12.33 37.80
N THR A 37 9.19 -11.84 37.45
CA THR A 37 10.47 -12.47 37.80
C THR A 37 10.68 -12.59 39.31
N HIS A 38 10.21 -11.62 40.11
CA HIS A 38 10.26 -11.74 41.57
C HIS A 38 9.35 -12.87 42.10
N LEU A 39 8.15 -13.04 41.54
CA LEU A 39 7.22 -14.10 41.90
C LEU A 39 7.72 -15.48 41.45
N GLU A 40 8.29 -15.59 40.25
CA GLU A 40 8.94 -16.81 39.74
C GLU A 40 10.05 -17.30 40.69
N ASN A 41 10.92 -16.39 41.14
CA ASN A 41 11.95 -16.70 42.14
C ASN A 41 11.34 -17.15 43.48
N GLN A 42 10.29 -16.47 43.97
CA GLN A 42 9.59 -16.90 45.20
C GLN A 42 8.93 -18.29 45.06
N ILE A 43 8.42 -18.64 43.88
CA ILE A 43 7.86 -19.96 43.57
C ILE A 43 8.95 -21.02 43.61
N ALA A 44 10.13 -20.75 43.02
CA ALA A 44 11.29 -21.63 43.08
C ALA A 44 11.81 -21.84 44.51
N ASP A 45 11.96 -20.76 45.29
CA ASP A 45 12.38 -20.80 46.70
C ASP A 45 11.43 -21.64 47.56
N GLN A 46 10.11 -21.50 47.39
CA GLN A 46 9.14 -22.29 48.14
C GLN A 46 9.09 -23.76 47.68
N ASP A 47 9.37 -24.06 46.40
CA ASP A 47 9.49 -25.44 45.91
C ASP A 47 10.75 -26.13 46.46
N ALA A 48 11.90 -25.47 46.45
CA ALA A 48 13.14 -25.94 47.05
C ALA A 48 12.99 -26.14 48.58
N THR A 49 12.33 -25.19 49.26
CA THR A 49 12.00 -25.28 50.69
C THR A 49 11.08 -26.45 50.99
N ALA A 50 10.05 -26.68 50.15
CA ALA A 50 9.17 -27.84 50.29
C ALA A 50 9.93 -29.16 50.14
N ARG A 51 10.77 -29.30 49.10
CA ARG A 51 11.62 -30.49 48.88
C ARG A 51 12.55 -30.77 50.06
N LYS A 52 13.20 -29.74 50.60
CA LYS A 52 14.06 -29.84 51.80
C LYS A 52 13.29 -30.35 53.01
N HIS A 53 12.05 -29.89 53.23
CA HIS A 53 11.22 -30.39 54.33
C HIS A 53 10.68 -31.80 54.10
N VAL A 54 10.39 -32.20 52.86
CA VAL A 54 10.03 -33.60 52.51
C VAL A 54 11.21 -34.54 52.79
N ALA A 55 12.42 -34.20 52.35
CA ALA A 55 13.63 -34.99 52.63
C ALA A 55 13.93 -35.13 54.14
N ALA A 56 13.56 -34.12 54.94
CA ALA A 56 13.65 -34.14 56.40
C ALA A 56 12.42 -34.79 57.09
N ASN A 57 11.53 -35.46 56.35
CA ASN A 57 10.26 -36.04 56.82
C ASN A 57 9.28 -35.06 57.52
N ASN A 58 9.53 -33.75 57.45
CA ASN A 58 8.68 -32.72 58.07
C ASN A 58 7.52 -32.34 57.14
N THR A 59 6.53 -33.23 57.08
CA THR A 59 5.35 -33.08 56.21
C THR A 59 4.51 -31.83 56.50
N SER A 60 4.54 -31.32 57.74
CA SER A 60 3.82 -30.10 58.12
C SER A 60 4.48 -28.85 57.51
N ALA A 61 5.80 -28.70 57.66
CA ALA A 61 6.55 -27.60 57.07
C ALA A 61 6.54 -27.65 55.53
N ALA A 62 6.62 -28.85 54.93
CA ALA A 62 6.46 -29.03 53.49
C ALA A 62 5.07 -28.53 53.00
N LYS A 63 3.98 -28.91 53.68
CA LYS A 63 2.63 -28.42 53.39
C LYS A 63 2.47 -26.90 53.61
N ALA A 64 3.26 -26.28 54.49
CA ALA A 64 3.27 -24.83 54.66
C ALA A 64 3.97 -24.13 53.49
N ALA A 65 5.14 -24.61 53.06
CA ALA A 65 5.86 -24.09 51.90
C ALA A 65 5.04 -24.22 50.60
N LEU A 66 4.42 -25.38 50.34
CA LEU A 66 3.56 -25.58 49.17
C LEU A 66 2.33 -24.66 49.14
N ARG A 67 1.75 -24.30 50.29
CA ARG A 67 0.67 -23.29 50.36
C ARG A 67 1.17 -21.90 49.97
N ARG A 68 2.37 -21.50 50.41
CA ARG A 68 2.99 -20.23 49.98
C ARG A 68 3.27 -20.25 48.49
N LYS A 69 3.90 -21.32 47.97
CA LYS A 69 4.13 -21.52 46.53
C LYS A 69 2.85 -21.29 45.74
N LYS A 70 1.72 -21.93 46.12
CA LYS A 70 0.46 -21.78 45.39
C LYS A 70 -0.20 -20.39 45.52
N ALA A 71 0.15 -19.60 46.54
CA ALA A 71 -0.24 -18.19 46.63
C ALA A 71 0.59 -17.28 45.71
N HIS A 72 1.90 -17.55 45.58
CA HIS A 72 2.76 -16.86 44.61
C HIS A 72 2.36 -17.22 43.17
N GLU A 73 2.07 -18.49 42.86
CA GLU A 73 1.55 -18.93 41.55
C GLU A 73 0.27 -18.17 41.14
N ARG A 74 -0.69 -18.01 42.05
CA ARG A 74 -1.91 -17.19 41.79
C ARG A 74 -1.61 -15.70 41.61
N SER A 75 -0.58 -15.19 42.28
CA SER A 75 -0.14 -13.80 42.12
C SER A 75 0.59 -13.58 40.80
N LEU A 76 1.24 -14.63 40.27
CA LEU A 76 1.89 -14.65 38.95
C LEU A 76 0.82 -14.61 37.86
N GLU A 77 -0.14 -15.53 37.90
CA GLU A 77 -1.32 -15.60 37.01
C GLU A 77 -2.08 -14.25 36.94
N GLN A 78 -2.28 -13.59 38.09
CA GLN A 78 -2.86 -12.24 38.16
C GLN A 78 -1.96 -11.13 37.58
N THR A 79 -0.64 -11.29 37.64
CA THR A 79 0.33 -10.34 37.08
C THR A 79 0.40 -10.49 35.55
N GLU A 80 0.40 -11.72 35.04
CA GLU A 80 0.35 -12.05 33.61
C GLU A 80 -0.94 -11.52 32.96
N ALA A 81 -2.09 -11.71 33.61
CA ALA A 81 -3.36 -11.13 33.18
C ALA A 81 -3.34 -9.59 33.15
N GLN A 82 -2.63 -8.94 34.08
CA GLN A 82 -2.44 -7.49 34.10
C GLN A 82 -1.52 -7.03 32.94
N VAL A 83 -0.44 -7.76 32.64
CA VAL A 83 0.44 -7.47 31.49
C VAL A 83 -0.36 -7.51 30.18
N GLY A 84 -1.06 -8.62 29.89
CA GLY A 84 -1.85 -8.74 28.66
C GLY A 84 -2.96 -7.68 28.54
N THR A 85 -3.53 -7.23 29.67
CA THR A 85 -4.49 -6.10 29.69
C THR A 85 -3.83 -4.77 29.31
N LEU A 86 -2.61 -4.49 29.77
CA LEU A 86 -1.88 -3.27 29.40
C LEU A 86 -1.41 -3.29 27.94
N GLU A 87 -0.98 -4.45 27.43
CA GLU A 87 -0.60 -4.63 26.02
C GLU A 87 -1.78 -4.36 25.08
N GLN A 88 -2.96 -4.87 25.41
CA GLN A 88 -4.20 -4.55 24.69
C GLN A 88 -4.53 -3.05 24.71
N GLN A 89 -4.32 -2.36 25.84
CA GLN A 89 -4.53 -0.91 25.96
C GLN A 89 -3.51 -0.10 25.13
N ILE A 90 -2.24 -0.50 25.12
CA ILE A 90 -1.21 0.14 24.27
C ILE A 90 -1.60 0.00 22.80
N ASN A 91 -1.92 -1.21 22.35
CA ASN A 91 -2.35 -1.48 20.97
C ASN A 91 -3.61 -0.70 20.58
N ALA A 92 -4.57 -0.55 21.50
CA ALA A 92 -5.78 0.24 21.28
C ALA A 92 -5.50 1.75 21.14
N ILE A 93 -4.60 2.32 21.95
CA ILE A 93 -4.21 3.74 21.86
C ILE A 93 -3.40 4.00 20.58
N GLU A 94 -2.50 3.10 20.21
CA GLU A 94 -1.72 3.21 18.96
C GLU A 94 -2.65 3.12 17.73
N SER A 95 -3.60 2.19 17.73
CA SER A 95 -4.65 2.08 16.69
C SER A 95 -5.54 3.33 16.62
N ALA A 96 -5.99 3.85 17.77
CA ALA A 96 -6.81 5.06 17.82
C ALA A 96 -6.05 6.30 17.30
N ASN A 97 -4.74 6.38 17.55
CA ASN A 97 -3.89 7.45 17.04
C ASN A 97 -3.69 7.36 15.51
N ILE A 98 -3.59 6.14 14.95
CA ILE A 98 -3.59 5.92 13.49
C ILE A 98 -4.94 6.34 12.89
N ASN A 99 -6.05 5.86 13.45
CA ASN A 99 -7.40 6.20 12.98
C ASN A 99 -7.66 7.71 12.99
N ARG A 100 -7.21 8.41 14.03
CA ARG A 100 -7.24 9.89 14.10
C ARG A 100 -6.45 10.53 12.96
N SER A 101 -5.26 10.03 12.64
CA SER A 101 -4.43 10.54 11.54
C SER A 101 -5.12 10.34 10.18
N THR A 102 -5.76 9.18 9.97
CA THR A 102 -6.55 8.89 8.76
C THR A 102 -7.74 9.83 8.62
N LEU A 103 -8.51 10.05 9.70
CA LEU A 103 -9.64 10.98 9.71
C LEU A 103 -9.18 12.42 9.40
N GLN A 104 -8.08 12.89 10.00
CA GLN A 104 -7.53 14.22 9.72
C GLN A 104 -7.06 14.36 8.25
N ALA A 105 -6.53 13.29 7.64
CA ALA A 105 -6.22 13.28 6.21
C ALA A 105 -7.49 13.35 5.34
N MET A 106 -8.56 12.65 5.72
CA MET A 106 -9.86 12.70 5.05
C MET A 106 -10.54 14.08 5.18
N GLU A 107 -10.43 14.73 6.34
CA GLU A 107 -10.90 16.11 6.56
C GLU A 107 -10.18 17.09 5.64
N ASN A 108 -8.85 17.00 5.55
CA ASN A 108 -8.04 17.82 4.63
C ASN A 108 -8.40 17.57 3.15
N ALA A 109 -8.58 16.31 2.76
CA ALA A 109 -9.00 15.96 1.40
C ALA A 109 -10.41 16.48 1.08
N SER A 110 -11.35 16.38 2.02
CA SER A 110 -12.71 16.93 1.90
C SER A 110 -12.70 18.46 1.78
N ALA A 111 -11.86 19.15 2.56
CA ALA A 111 -11.66 20.60 2.44
C ALA A 111 -11.05 21.01 1.08
N ALA A 112 -10.08 20.25 0.56
CA ALA A 112 -9.52 20.47 -0.77
C ALA A 112 -10.58 20.24 -1.87
N MET A 113 -11.32 19.13 -1.82
CA MET A 113 -12.44 18.82 -2.70
C MET A 113 -13.50 19.93 -2.69
N LYS A 114 -13.82 20.48 -1.51
CA LYS A 114 -14.76 21.61 -1.36
C LYS A 114 -14.21 22.91 -1.95
N ASN A 115 -12.91 23.16 -1.90
CA ASN A 115 -12.29 24.35 -2.51
C ASN A 115 -12.20 24.25 -4.04
N ILE A 116 -12.06 23.03 -4.59
CA ILE A 116 -12.08 22.76 -6.04
C ILE A 116 -13.52 22.94 -6.57
N HIS A 117 -14.47 22.14 -6.05
CA HIS A 117 -15.84 22.09 -6.58
C HIS A 117 -16.71 23.25 -6.09
N GLY A 118 -16.44 23.84 -4.93
CA GLY A 118 -17.20 24.98 -4.39
C GLY A 118 -17.03 26.30 -5.16
N LYS A 119 -16.18 26.33 -6.20
CA LYS A 119 -16.12 27.40 -7.20
C LYS A 119 -16.89 27.07 -8.48
N LEU A 120 -17.16 25.78 -8.73
CA LEU A 120 -17.93 25.24 -9.85
C LEU A 120 -19.40 25.07 -9.42
N THR A 121 -20.07 26.18 -9.10
CA THR A 121 -21.53 26.17 -8.90
C THR A 121 -22.23 26.22 -10.26
N PRO A 122 -23.46 25.68 -10.42
CA PRO A 122 -24.14 25.64 -11.72
C PRO A 122 -24.25 27.03 -12.36
N GLU A 123 -24.57 28.05 -11.55
CA GLU A 123 -24.75 29.43 -11.99
C GLU A 123 -23.44 30.01 -12.57
N LYS A 124 -22.29 29.55 -12.10
CA LYS A 124 -20.97 29.93 -12.65
C LYS A 124 -20.56 29.13 -13.87
N VAL A 125 -21.07 27.92 -14.03
CA VAL A 125 -20.92 27.18 -15.29
C VAL A 125 -21.73 27.90 -16.36
N ASP A 126 -22.99 28.25 -16.07
CA ASP A 126 -23.86 29.01 -16.97
C ASP A 126 -23.25 30.39 -17.31
N GLU A 127 -22.84 31.18 -16.30
CA GLU A 127 -22.16 32.48 -16.47
C GLU A 127 -20.87 32.36 -17.33
N THR A 128 -20.18 31.22 -17.29
CA THR A 128 -18.98 30.98 -18.10
C THR A 128 -19.35 30.55 -19.52
N MET A 129 -20.37 29.72 -19.70
CA MET A 129 -20.84 29.26 -21.01
C MET A 129 -21.46 30.41 -21.81
N ASP A 130 -22.16 31.35 -21.17
CA ASP A 130 -22.70 32.53 -21.84
C ASP A 130 -21.60 33.52 -22.24
N LYS A 131 -20.56 33.72 -21.43
CA LYS A 131 -19.36 34.49 -21.84
C LYS A 131 -18.58 33.81 -22.97
N ILE A 132 -18.59 32.48 -23.03
CA ILE A 132 -18.02 31.74 -24.16
C ILE A 132 -18.85 31.93 -25.42
N ARG A 133 -20.19 32.00 -25.35
CA ARG A 133 -21.03 32.40 -26.49
C ARG A 133 -20.72 33.82 -26.94
N GLU A 134 -20.74 34.78 -26.02
CA GLU A 134 -20.46 36.20 -26.28
C GLU A 134 -19.06 36.40 -26.91
N GLN A 135 -18.04 35.64 -26.50
CA GLN A 135 -16.73 35.66 -27.17
C GLN A 135 -16.68 34.95 -28.53
N ASN A 136 -17.47 33.89 -28.75
CA ASN A 136 -17.56 33.27 -30.09
C ASN A 136 -18.32 34.18 -31.06
N GLU A 137 -19.44 34.78 -30.63
CA GLU A 137 -20.20 35.75 -31.41
C GLU A 137 -19.32 36.97 -31.78
N LEU A 138 -18.53 37.49 -30.83
CA LEU A 138 -17.52 38.53 -31.12
C LEU A 138 -16.42 38.04 -32.09
N SER A 139 -16.01 36.77 -32.00
CA SER A 139 -14.99 36.20 -32.89
C SER A 139 -15.53 36.02 -34.31
N ASP A 140 -16.78 35.57 -34.45
CA ASP A 140 -17.49 35.48 -35.72
C ASP A 140 -17.75 36.88 -36.31
N GLU A 141 -18.10 37.89 -35.51
CA GLU A 141 -18.15 39.29 -35.97
C GLU A 141 -16.78 39.79 -36.46
N ILE A 142 -15.68 39.46 -35.76
CA ILE A 142 -14.32 39.83 -36.19
C ILE A 142 -13.94 39.12 -37.50
N VAL A 143 -14.26 37.84 -37.66
CA VAL A 143 -14.01 37.09 -38.92
C VAL A 143 -14.85 37.67 -40.06
N ASN A 144 -16.13 37.95 -39.82
CA ASN A 144 -17.01 38.60 -40.80
C ASN A 144 -16.53 40.02 -41.15
N ALA A 145 -16.02 40.80 -40.20
CA ALA A 145 -15.47 42.14 -40.44
C ALA A 145 -14.14 42.13 -41.22
N LEU A 146 -13.24 41.18 -40.93
CA LEU A 146 -12.01 41.00 -41.72
C LEU A 146 -12.35 40.57 -43.15
N THR A 147 -13.20 39.56 -43.32
CA THR A 147 -13.59 39.03 -44.64
C THR A 147 -14.39 40.04 -45.47
N ALA A 148 -15.20 40.90 -44.84
CA ALA A 148 -15.90 42.00 -45.50
C ALA A 148 -14.96 43.07 -46.11
N SER A 149 -13.68 43.13 -45.70
CA SER A 149 -12.65 43.98 -46.32
C SER A 149 -11.60 43.20 -47.13
N SER A 150 -11.55 41.87 -47.01
CA SER A 150 -10.58 41.01 -47.68
C SER A 150 -11.08 40.48 -49.02
N LEU A 151 -11.45 41.38 -49.93
CA LEU A 151 -11.61 41.03 -51.34
C LEU A 151 -10.26 40.60 -51.93
N SER A 152 -10.26 39.46 -52.61
CA SER A 152 -9.14 38.94 -53.42
C SER A 152 -7.82 38.68 -52.68
N ASN A 153 -7.70 37.46 -52.15
CA ASN A 153 -6.53 36.62 -52.47
C ASN A 153 -7.07 35.26 -52.94
N ALA A 154 -7.62 35.23 -54.15
CA ALA A 154 -7.68 33.98 -54.89
C ALA A 154 -6.22 33.65 -55.24
N VAL A 155 -5.76 32.45 -54.85
CA VAL A 155 -4.48 31.94 -55.35
C VAL A 155 -4.68 31.67 -56.85
N ASP A 156 -3.71 32.02 -57.68
CA ASP A 156 -3.77 31.63 -59.09
C ASP A 156 -3.51 30.12 -59.16
N GLU A 157 -4.53 29.35 -59.55
CA GLU A 157 -4.44 27.90 -59.67
C GLU A 157 -3.32 27.52 -60.66
N GLN A 158 -3.00 28.40 -61.62
CA GLN A 158 -1.97 28.15 -62.62
C GLN A 158 -0.53 28.27 -62.08
N ASP A 159 -0.27 29.18 -61.12
CA ASP A 159 1.02 29.24 -60.40
C ASP A 159 1.21 27.98 -59.52
N LEU A 160 0.13 27.46 -58.92
CA LEU A 160 0.15 26.21 -58.14
C LEU A 160 0.40 24.98 -59.01
N GLU A 161 -0.16 24.94 -60.22
CA GLU A 161 -0.02 23.81 -61.14
C GLU A 161 1.41 23.76 -61.74
N ASP A 162 2.00 24.92 -62.06
CA ASP A 162 3.42 25.02 -62.45
C ASP A 162 4.39 24.64 -61.29
N GLU A 163 4.12 25.05 -60.04
CA GLU A 163 4.92 24.64 -58.87
C GLU A 163 4.81 23.13 -58.60
N LEU A 164 3.61 22.56 -58.78
CA LEU A 164 3.34 21.12 -58.61
C LEU A 164 4.05 20.26 -59.65
N ASP A 165 4.08 20.68 -60.92
CA ASP A 165 4.82 19.97 -61.98
C ASP A 165 6.33 20.03 -61.75
N GLN A 166 6.87 21.16 -61.27
CA GLN A 166 8.29 21.25 -60.89
C GLN A 166 8.64 20.27 -59.76
N LEU A 167 7.83 20.20 -58.69
CA LEU A 167 8.03 19.28 -57.57
C LEU A 167 7.95 17.79 -57.98
N GLN A 168 7.09 17.46 -58.95
CA GLN A 168 7.03 16.11 -59.51
C GLN A 168 8.30 15.75 -60.31
N GLN A 169 8.81 16.68 -61.12
CA GLN A 169 10.04 16.47 -61.89
C GLN A 169 11.26 16.27 -60.98
N GLU A 170 11.42 17.08 -59.94
CA GLU A 170 12.50 16.94 -58.95
C GLU A 170 12.44 15.57 -58.23
N GLN A 171 11.24 15.07 -57.91
CA GLN A 171 11.05 13.78 -57.26
C GLN A 171 11.37 12.58 -58.17
N LEU A 172 11.10 12.69 -59.47
CA LEU A 172 11.48 11.67 -60.46
C LEU A 172 13.00 11.57 -60.63
N ASP A 173 13.69 12.71 -60.70
CA ASP A 173 15.15 12.76 -60.83
C ASP A 173 15.84 12.19 -59.56
N GLU A 174 15.31 12.49 -58.36
CA GLU A 174 15.81 11.91 -57.12
C GLU A 174 15.58 10.38 -57.03
N ALA A 175 14.46 9.89 -57.56
CA ALA A 175 14.16 8.46 -57.64
C ALA A 175 15.10 7.72 -58.62
N MET A 176 15.43 8.34 -59.77
CA MET A 176 16.39 7.79 -60.72
C MET A 176 17.81 7.70 -60.12
N LEU A 177 18.24 8.69 -59.32
CA LEU A 177 19.53 8.64 -58.61
C LEU A 177 19.65 7.48 -57.61
N LYS A 178 18.52 7.01 -57.05
CA LYS A 178 18.49 5.97 -56.01
C LYS A 178 18.55 4.53 -56.53
N THR A 179 18.37 4.28 -57.83
CA THR A 179 18.28 2.92 -58.40
C THR A 179 19.60 2.43 -59.02
N GLY A 180 20.68 2.41 -58.21
CA GLY A 180 22.03 2.04 -58.64
C GLY A 180 22.66 0.82 -57.93
N THR A 181 22.83 -0.30 -58.68
CA THR A 181 23.68 -1.48 -58.40
C THR A 181 23.27 -2.50 -57.30
N VAL A 182 23.19 -3.77 -57.74
CA VAL A 182 23.24 -5.06 -56.99
C VAL A 182 24.56 -5.79 -57.40
N PRO A 183 25.14 -6.81 -56.69
CA PRO A 183 24.52 -7.93 -55.92
C PRO A 183 25.39 -8.37 -54.65
N VAL A 184 25.36 -9.52 -53.92
CA VAL A 184 24.52 -10.75 -53.75
C VAL A 184 24.83 -11.52 -52.40
N LEU A 185 24.02 -12.54 -52.05
CA LEU A 185 24.03 -13.60 -50.98
C LEU A 185 25.31 -13.99 -50.17
N ALA A 186 25.12 -14.46 -48.89
CA ALA A 186 25.32 -15.88 -48.42
C ALA A 186 25.22 -16.09 -46.86
N SER A 187 24.97 -17.35 -46.37
CA SER A 187 24.72 -17.71 -44.93
C SER A 187 25.42 -19.06 -44.43
N PRO A 188 24.90 -19.93 -43.49
CA PRO A 188 25.62 -20.55 -42.32
C PRO A 188 25.82 -22.12 -42.42
N PRO A 189 25.97 -23.06 -41.40
CA PRO A 189 25.84 -23.06 -39.91
C PRO A 189 26.85 -24.00 -39.11
N SER A 190 26.36 -24.93 -38.23
CA SER A 190 26.99 -26.14 -37.60
C SER A 190 27.75 -26.03 -36.23
N GLN A 191 28.02 -27.05 -35.35
CA GLN A 191 27.59 -28.46 -34.97
C GLN A 191 28.40 -28.88 -33.67
N ASP A 192 28.20 -29.95 -32.82
CA ASP A 192 27.15 -30.98 -32.59
C ASP A 192 27.04 -31.59 -31.11
N PRO A 193 27.80 -32.63 -30.60
CA PRO A 193 27.14 -33.74 -29.84
C PRO A 193 27.81 -34.34 -28.55
N VAL A 194 27.07 -35.17 -27.75
CA VAL A 194 27.33 -36.64 -27.46
C VAL A 194 26.40 -37.36 -26.41
N SER A 195 25.93 -38.58 -26.79
CA SER A 195 25.78 -39.87 -26.01
C SER A 195 24.71 -40.20 -24.91
N ASN A 196 24.30 -41.49 -24.96
CA ASN A 196 23.76 -42.43 -23.96
C ASN A 196 22.30 -42.33 -23.41
N LYS A 197 21.43 -43.28 -23.81
CA LYS A 197 20.10 -43.59 -23.22
C LYS A 197 19.65 -45.04 -23.46
N GLN A 198 19.75 -45.95 -22.48
CA GLN A 198 19.06 -47.27 -22.53
C GLN A 198 18.44 -47.78 -21.20
N HIS A 199 18.64 -47.10 -20.05
CA HIS A 199 18.03 -47.50 -18.76
C HIS A 199 16.83 -46.63 -18.31
N ALA A 200 16.30 -45.77 -19.18
CA ALA A 200 15.28 -44.78 -18.84
C ALA A 200 13.87 -45.06 -19.42
N VAL A 201 13.68 -46.19 -20.12
CA VAL A 201 12.41 -46.54 -20.79
C VAL A 201 11.53 -47.38 -19.89
N ALA A 202 12.01 -48.55 -19.46
CA ALA A 202 11.29 -49.53 -18.63
C ALA A 202 10.93 -49.10 -17.18
N ARG A 203 11.04 -47.80 -16.85
CA ARG A 203 10.40 -47.21 -15.65
C ARG A 203 9.21 -46.33 -16.00
N LYS A 204 9.20 -45.71 -17.18
CA LYS A 204 8.10 -44.85 -17.63
C LYS A 204 6.89 -45.66 -18.05
N GLU A 205 7.11 -46.85 -18.59
CA GLU A 205 6.03 -47.75 -19.03
C GLU A 205 5.22 -48.28 -17.82
N ASP A 206 5.86 -48.55 -16.68
CA ASP A 206 5.18 -48.86 -15.39
C ASP A 206 4.40 -47.63 -14.87
N ASP A 207 5.05 -46.45 -14.78
CA ASP A 207 4.44 -45.21 -14.28
C ASP A 207 3.18 -44.83 -15.12
N GLU A 208 3.25 -44.97 -16.44
CA GLU A 208 2.16 -44.63 -17.38
C GLU A 208 0.99 -45.65 -17.33
N GLU A 209 1.21 -46.94 -17.02
CA GLU A 209 0.13 -47.92 -16.86
C GLU A 209 -0.64 -47.73 -15.53
N GLU A 210 0.02 -47.32 -14.44
CA GLU A 210 -0.67 -46.99 -13.17
C GLU A 210 -1.57 -45.75 -13.31
N GLU A 211 -1.11 -44.68 -13.99
CA GLU A 211 -1.94 -43.50 -14.24
C GLU A 211 -3.18 -43.84 -15.09
N LEU A 212 -3.01 -44.65 -16.15
CA LEU A 212 -4.12 -45.12 -17.00
C LEU A 212 -5.17 -45.92 -16.22
N ARG A 213 -4.76 -46.83 -15.32
CA ARG A 213 -5.70 -47.58 -14.47
C ARG A 213 -6.48 -46.67 -13.52
N LYS A 214 -5.82 -45.66 -12.95
CA LYS A 214 -6.43 -44.72 -12.01
C LYS A 214 -7.50 -43.86 -12.70
N LEU A 215 -7.20 -43.37 -13.90
CA LEU A 215 -8.13 -42.57 -14.71
C LEU A 215 -9.36 -43.38 -15.16
N GLN A 216 -9.18 -44.67 -15.50
CA GLN A 216 -10.29 -45.58 -15.80
C GLN A 216 -11.18 -45.87 -14.57
N ALA A 217 -10.62 -45.94 -13.37
CA ALA A 217 -11.39 -46.11 -12.14
C ALA A 217 -12.19 -44.85 -11.77
N GLU A 218 -11.63 -43.66 -12.02
CA GLU A 218 -12.28 -42.37 -11.77
C GLU A 218 -13.43 -42.09 -12.76
N MET A 219 -13.37 -42.64 -13.98
CA MET A 219 -14.47 -42.60 -14.96
C MET A 219 -15.58 -43.65 -14.72
N ALA A 220 -15.47 -44.50 -13.68
CA ALA A 220 -16.37 -45.63 -13.43
C ALA A 220 -17.21 -45.50 -12.14
N MET A 221 -17.30 -44.29 -11.56
CA MET A 221 -18.15 -43.95 -10.40
C MET A 221 -19.04 -42.73 -10.67
#